data_AF-A0A7H8PQY6-F1
#
_entry.id   AF-A0A7H8PQY6-F1
#
_cell.length_a   1.000
_cell.length_b   1.000
_cell.length_c   1.000
_cell.angle_alpha   90.00
_cell.angle_beta   90.00
_cell.angle_gamma   90.00
#
_symmetry.space_group_name_H-M   'P 1'
#
loop_
_entity.id
_entity.type
_entity.pdbx_description
1 polymer ?
#
loop_
_entity_poly.entity_id
_entity_poly.type
_entity_poly.pdbx_seq_one_letter_code
_entity_poly.pdbx_strand_id
1 'polypeptide(L)'
;MDKVIKTIIILFSTLFISCSNDETVVIDSENNKEQTTDFGWNYNDISTVFDPQKGYYIPTKKLQEIVASDQVVQVRFIPGVIENKLWVKIVSLNSKEEIIGQFLVAPKGTDDIKSKLVSIQSKRFNKNSEANKIVASHILQPNEAIDYLNSWGRKSTTDIDDVTILNGERIRHYSLSPVVVRHMANQPVSTIYLSWGINYENKLTTVFTPIENHKINLFSKGSNGERENAYIYDFSRPCPTMCDIGGDDRIGG
;
A
#
# COMPACT_ATOMS: atom_id res chain seq x y z
N MET A 1 -37.41 49.23 -46.31
CA MET A 1 -37.14 49.63 -44.90
C MET A 1 -38.16 48.85 -44.08
N ASP A 2 -37.85 47.83 -43.28
CA ASP A 2 -36.60 47.50 -42.60
C ASP A 2 -36.47 46.01 -42.27
N LYS A 3 -35.21 45.57 -42.41
CA LYS A 3 -34.43 44.54 -41.72
C LYS A 3 -35.11 43.39 -40.95
N VAL A 4 -34.97 42.21 -41.55
CA VAL A 4 -34.44 40.94 -41.00
C VAL A 4 -33.86 41.03 -39.58
N ILE A 5 -34.40 40.26 -38.63
CA ILE A 5 -33.65 39.63 -37.54
C ILE A 5 -34.24 38.23 -37.28
N LYS A 6 -33.54 37.18 -37.75
CA LYS A 6 -33.76 35.79 -37.32
C LYS A 6 -32.98 35.59 -36.02
N THR A 7 -33.67 35.45 -34.89
CA THR A 7 -33.03 35.05 -33.63
C THR A 7 -33.06 33.53 -33.54
N ILE A 8 -31.94 32.91 -33.90
CA ILE A 8 -31.65 31.50 -33.62
C ILE A 8 -31.11 31.45 -32.19
N ILE A 9 -31.88 30.84 -31.28
CA ILE A 9 -31.42 30.52 -29.92
C ILE A 9 -30.69 29.17 -30.00
N ILE A 10 -29.36 29.19 -30.07
CA ILE A 10 -28.53 28.01 -29.85
C ILE A 10 -28.37 27.86 -28.34
N LEU A 11 -29.04 26.85 -27.79
CA LEU A 11 -28.85 26.38 -26.41
C LEU A 11 -27.49 25.69 -26.36
N PHE A 12 -26.46 26.40 -25.89
CA PHE A 12 -25.14 25.83 -25.63
C PHE A 12 -25.21 25.06 -24.30
N SER A 13 -25.53 23.76 -24.38
CA SER A 13 -25.33 22.83 -23.27
C SER A 13 -23.84 22.70 -22.99
N THR A 14 -23.33 23.48 -22.04
CA THR A 14 -22.01 23.25 -21.44
C THR A 14 -22.06 21.97 -20.64
N LEU A 15 -21.67 20.87 -21.28
CA LEU A 15 -21.27 19.65 -20.62
C LEU A 15 -20.04 19.98 -19.75
N PHE A 16 -20.25 20.17 -18.46
CA PHE A 16 -19.19 19.99 -17.47
C PHE A 16 -18.80 18.51 -17.51
N ILE A 17 -17.82 18.18 -18.34
CA ILE A 17 -17.06 16.95 -18.20
C ILE A 17 -16.20 17.14 -16.95
N SER A 18 -16.77 16.81 -15.79
CA SER A 18 -15.98 16.54 -14.60
C SER A 18 -15.28 15.20 -14.83
N CYS A 19 -14.15 15.24 -15.54
CA CYS A 19 -13.12 14.23 -15.35
C CYS A 19 -12.53 14.48 -13.96
N SER A 20 -13.09 13.81 -12.95
CA SER A 20 -12.40 13.60 -11.69
C SER A 20 -11.16 12.76 -11.98
N ASN A 21 -10.06 13.42 -12.32
CA ASN A 21 -8.74 12.83 -12.20
C ASN A 21 -8.53 12.59 -10.71
N ASP A 22 -8.67 11.32 -10.35
CA ASP A 22 -8.63 10.82 -8.99
C ASP A 22 -7.15 10.75 -8.56
N GLU A 23 -6.50 11.92 -8.47
CA GLU A 23 -5.06 12.07 -8.23
C GLU A 23 -4.72 11.59 -6.82
N THR A 24 -3.86 10.57 -6.75
CA THR A 24 -3.25 10.14 -5.50
C THR A 24 -2.34 11.26 -4.99
N VAL A 25 -2.59 11.76 -3.79
CA VAL A 25 -1.69 12.72 -3.15
C VAL A 25 -0.48 11.97 -2.62
N VAL A 26 0.64 12.11 -3.34
CA VAL A 26 1.97 11.68 -2.91
C VAL A 26 2.81 12.93 -2.67
N ILE A 27 3.36 13.06 -1.48
CA ILE A 27 4.19 14.23 -1.10
C ILE A 27 5.65 13.80 -1.02
N ASP A 28 6.46 14.33 -1.92
CA ASP A 28 7.91 14.17 -1.89
C ASP A 28 8.49 15.00 -0.73
N SER A 29 9.26 14.33 0.10
CA SER A 29 9.85 14.91 1.31
C SER A 29 11.36 15.00 1.13
N GLU A 30 11.77 15.66 0.03
CA GLU A 30 13.13 15.57 -0.50
C GLU A 30 14.20 16.36 0.26
N ASN A 31 13.89 17.23 1.24
CA ASN A 31 14.96 18.04 1.85
C ASN A 31 14.79 18.47 3.31
N ASN A 32 13.83 17.93 4.06
CA ASN A 32 13.73 18.25 5.47
C ASN A 32 14.30 17.13 6.33
N LYS A 33 15.54 17.32 6.80
CA LYS A 33 16.08 16.69 8.02
C LYS A 33 15.25 16.96 9.28
N GLU A 34 14.15 17.68 9.13
CA GLU A 34 13.21 18.07 10.16
C GLU A 34 11.80 17.71 9.67
N GLN A 35 11.44 16.43 9.72
CA GLN A 35 10.06 16.00 9.45
C GLN A 35 9.55 15.12 10.58
N THR A 36 8.86 15.83 11.48
CA THR A 36 7.91 15.36 12.48
C THR A 36 8.41 14.23 13.37
N THR A 37 8.95 14.63 14.52
CA THR A 37 9.08 13.79 15.72
C THR A 37 7.74 13.16 16.18
N ASP A 38 6.63 13.53 15.54
CA ASP A 38 5.26 13.09 15.86
C ASP A 38 4.58 12.24 14.75
N PHE A 39 5.29 11.84 13.68
CA PHE A 39 4.69 10.92 12.70
C PHE A 39 4.68 9.50 13.28
N GLY A 40 3.57 9.16 13.92
CA GLY A 40 3.28 7.85 14.46
C GLY A 40 1.98 7.86 15.24
N TRP A 41 1.17 6.83 15.10
CA TRP A 41 -0.08 6.64 15.85
C TRP A 41 0.12 6.28 17.35
N ASN A 42 1.27 6.59 17.95
CA ASN A 42 1.65 6.12 19.29
C ASN A 42 0.82 6.75 20.43
N TYR A 43 0.07 7.84 20.19
CA TYR A 43 -0.60 8.61 21.25
C TYR A 43 -2.11 8.82 21.05
N ASN A 44 -2.69 8.41 19.93
CA ASN A 44 -4.10 8.64 19.64
C ASN A 44 -4.95 7.39 19.91
N ASP A 45 -6.23 7.60 20.24
CA ASP A 45 -7.26 6.56 20.06
C ASP A 45 -7.44 6.33 18.55
N ILE A 46 -6.85 5.23 18.09
CA ILE A 46 -6.78 4.91 16.67
C ILE A 46 -8.09 4.32 16.14
N SER A 47 -9.04 3.97 17.00
CA SER A 47 -10.35 3.44 16.60
C SER A 47 -11.11 4.41 15.67
N THR A 48 -10.87 5.71 15.85
CA THR A 48 -11.52 6.78 15.09
C THR A 48 -10.89 7.05 13.72
N VAL A 49 -9.66 6.58 13.49
CA VAL A 49 -8.90 6.84 12.25
C VAL A 49 -8.71 5.60 11.37
N PHE A 50 -8.84 4.41 11.94
CA PHE A 50 -8.80 3.15 11.20
C PHE A 50 -10.16 2.83 10.59
N ASP A 51 -10.24 3.05 9.29
CA ASP A 51 -11.33 2.56 8.47
C ASP A 51 -10.85 1.30 7.74
N PRO A 52 -11.45 0.12 8.00
CA PRO A 52 -11.01 -1.12 7.38
C PRO A 52 -11.23 -1.18 5.87
N GLN A 53 -11.97 -0.22 5.32
CA GLN A 53 -12.23 -0.12 3.88
C GLN A 53 -11.26 0.85 3.18
N LYS A 54 -10.47 1.63 3.91
CA LYS A 54 -9.48 2.53 3.33
C LYS A 54 -8.18 1.80 3.02
N GLY A 55 -7.49 2.33 2.02
CA GLY A 55 -6.15 1.90 1.65
C GLY A 55 -5.41 3.01 0.92
N TYR A 56 -4.29 2.63 0.30
CA TYR A 56 -3.28 3.58 -0.16
C TYR A 56 -2.80 3.16 -1.53
N TYR A 57 -2.95 4.07 -2.50
CA TYR A 57 -2.41 3.87 -3.83
C TYR A 57 -0.94 4.31 -3.82
N ILE A 58 -0.04 3.37 -4.06
CA ILE A 58 1.40 3.60 -4.07
C ILE A 58 1.90 3.46 -5.52
N PRO A 59 2.29 4.55 -6.19
CA PRO A 59 2.81 4.47 -7.55
C PRO A 59 4.04 3.56 -7.61
N THR A 60 4.08 2.64 -8.57
CA THR A 60 5.23 1.73 -8.72
C THR A 60 6.54 2.48 -8.98
N LYS A 61 6.48 3.60 -9.73
CA LYS A 61 7.62 4.51 -9.93
C LYS A 61 8.22 5.04 -8.62
N LYS A 62 7.39 5.40 -7.65
CA LYS A 62 7.85 5.87 -6.33
C LYS A 62 8.49 4.75 -5.52
N LEU A 63 7.98 3.52 -5.63
CA LEU A 63 8.64 2.35 -5.06
C LEU A 63 10.00 2.07 -5.72
N GLN A 64 10.11 2.25 -7.04
CA GLN A 64 11.38 2.12 -7.78
C GLN A 64 12.41 3.14 -7.26
N GLU A 65 12.01 4.39 -7.08
CA GLU A 65 12.86 5.46 -6.51
C GLU A 65 13.37 5.08 -5.11
N ILE A 66 12.50 4.58 -4.23
CA ILE A 66 12.88 4.18 -2.85
C ILE A 66 13.93 3.07 -2.80
N VAL A 67 13.98 2.18 -3.80
CA VAL A 67 14.91 1.02 -3.85
C VAL A 67 15.98 1.13 -4.93
N ALA A 68 16.17 2.33 -5.50
CA ALA A 68 17.10 2.58 -6.58
C ALA A 68 18.58 2.46 -6.14
N SER A 69 18.87 2.87 -4.90
CA SER A 69 20.22 2.80 -4.32
C SER A 69 20.55 1.37 -3.86
N ASP A 70 21.79 0.94 -4.11
CA ASP A 70 22.34 -0.32 -3.61
C ASP A 70 22.63 -0.30 -2.10
N GLN A 71 22.64 0.89 -1.50
CA GLN A 71 22.81 1.08 -0.06
C GLN A 71 21.55 0.77 0.73
N VAL A 72 20.39 0.59 0.07
CA VAL A 72 19.13 0.26 0.76
C VAL A 72 19.20 -1.16 1.30
N VAL A 73 19.07 -1.30 2.63
CA VAL A 73 19.02 -2.61 3.31
C VAL A 73 17.62 -2.96 3.79
N GLN A 74 16.75 -1.95 3.97
CA GLN A 74 15.40 -2.13 4.48
C GLN A 74 14.48 -1.01 3.97
N VAL A 75 13.20 -1.34 3.77
CA VAL A 75 12.14 -0.37 3.50
C VAL A 75 11.09 -0.46 4.59
N ARG A 76 10.72 0.67 5.21
CA ARG A 76 9.70 0.72 6.27
C ARG A 76 8.44 1.41 5.79
N PHE A 77 7.29 0.85 6.15
CA PHE A 77 5.96 1.44 5.99
C PHE A 77 5.49 1.85 7.39
N ILE A 78 5.41 3.14 7.62
CA ILE A 78 5.15 3.73 8.93
C ILE A 78 3.72 4.28 8.90
N PRO A 79 2.76 3.71 9.65
CA PRO A 79 1.45 4.32 9.84
C PRO A 79 1.55 5.55 10.75
N GLY A 80 0.88 6.64 10.38
CA GLY A 80 0.85 7.88 11.16
C GLY A 80 -0.46 8.63 11.00
N VAL A 81 -0.85 9.42 12.01
CA VAL A 81 -2.10 10.19 11.97
C VAL A 81 -1.81 11.64 11.60
N ILE A 82 -2.44 12.14 10.55
CA ILE A 82 -2.41 13.56 10.14
C ILE A 82 -3.85 13.97 9.87
N GLU A 83 -4.30 15.06 10.51
CA GLU A 83 -5.67 15.60 10.35
C GLU A 83 -6.77 14.54 10.55
N ASN A 84 -6.64 13.73 11.61
CA ASN A 84 -7.57 12.65 11.94
C ASN A 84 -7.75 11.59 10.81
N LYS A 85 -6.74 11.44 9.97
CA LYS A 85 -6.67 10.40 8.94
C LYS A 85 -5.39 9.60 9.13
N LEU A 86 -5.46 8.31 8.83
CA LEU A 86 -4.29 7.44 8.83
C LEU A 86 -3.54 7.56 7.50
N TRP A 87 -2.31 8.04 7.54
CA TRP A 87 -1.37 8.12 6.42
C TRP A 87 -0.30 7.03 6.55
N VAL A 88 0.41 6.78 5.45
CA VAL A 88 1.57 5.86 5.44
C VAL A 88 2.78 6.59 4.89
N LYS A 89 3.83 6.72 5.71
CA LYS A 89 5.16 7.18 5.28
C LYS A 89 5.99 5.97 4.89
N ILE A 90 6.58 5.99 3.70
CA ILE A 90 7.41 4.93 3.18
C ILE A 90 8.84 5.46 3.16
N VAL A 91 9.77 4.74 3.81
CA VAL A 91 11.17 5.15 3.91
C VAL A 91 12.10 4.00 3.52
N SER A 92 13.23 4.31 2.86
CA SER A 92 14.35 3.38 2.71
C SER A 92 15.47 3.74 3.67
N LEU A 93 16.07 2.71 4.27
CA LEU A 93 17.16 2.82 5.22
C LEU A 93 18.43 2.18 4.67
N ASN A 94 19.57 2.77 5.02
CA ASN A 94 20.88 2.16 4.81
C ASN A 94 21.31 1.25 5.99
N SER A 95 22.50 0.65 5.91
CA SER A 95 23.04 -0.22 6.95
C SER A 95 23.31 0.45 8.30
N LYS A 96 23.22 1.79 8.37
CA LYS A 96 23.35 2.58 9.60
C LYS A 96 21.98 3.08 10.09
N GLU A 97 20.90 2.58 9.52
CA GLU A 97 19.52 3.00 9.78
C GLU A 97 19.23 4.48 9.41
N GLU A 98 20.07 5.09 8.58
CA GLU A 98 19.83 6.44 8.08
C GLU A 98 18.81 6.37 6.94
N ILE A 99 17.83 7.28 6.98
CA ILE A 99 16.86 7.45 5.89
C ILE A 99 17.57 8.01 4.67
N ILE A 100 17.54 7.26 3.57
CA ILE A 100 18.15 7.64 2.28
C ILE A 100 17.12 7.89 1.17
N GLY A 101 15.84 7.65 1.46
CA GLY A 101 14.71 8.00 0.59
C GLY A 101 13.41 7.93 1.37
N GLN A 102 12.45 8.80 1.05
CA GLN A 102 11.13 8.79 1.68
C GLN A 102 10.06 9.46 0.84
N PHE A 103 8.81 9.02 1.02
CA PHE A 103 7.62 9.73 0.55
C PHE A 103 6.41 9.40 1.42
N LEU A 104 5.38 10.24 1.35
CA LEU A 104 4.16 10.13 2.14
C LEU A 104 2.96 9.83 1.26
N VAL A 105 2.10 8.90 1.68
CA VAL A 105 0.89 8.48 0.96
C VAL A 105 -0.36 8.74 1.80
N ALA A 106 -1.29 9.51 1.23
CA ALA A 106 -2.59 9.77 1.84
C ALA A 106 -3.53 8.55 1.71
N PRO A 107 -4.44 8.33 2.66
CA PRO A 107 -5.49 7.34 2.49
C PRO A 107 -6.40 7.79 1.34
N LYS A 108 -6.66 6.90 0.40
CA LYS A 108 -7.66 7.11 -0.64
C LYS A 108 -9.00 6.56 -0.16
N GLY A 109 -10.09 7.08 -0.74
CA GLY A 109 -11.46 6.63 -0.43
C GLY A 109 -11.66 5.13 -0.64
N THR A 110 -12.87 4.64 -0.34
CA THR A 110 -13.22 3.21 -0.39
C THR A 110 -13.14 2.68 -1.81
N ASP A 111 -11.98 2.15 -2.18
CA ASP A 111 -11.87 1.32 -3.36
C ASP A 111 -12.23 -0.10 -2.93
N ASP A 112 -13.25 -0.69 -3.55
CA ASP A 112 -13.80 -2.00 -3.13
C ASP A 112 -12.85 -3.15 -3.54
N ILE A 113 -11.64 -3.13 -3.00
CA ILE A 113 -10.58 -4.10 -3.23
C ILE A 113 -11.04 -5.49 -2.85
N LYS A 114 -11.84 -5.60 -1.77
CA LYS A 114 -12.40 -6.88 -1.37
C LYS A 114 -13.28 -7.48 -2.47
N SER A 115 -14.24 -6.75 -3.03
CA SER A 115 -15.05 -7.27 -4.13
C SER A 115 -14.22 -7.54 -5.38
N LYS A 116 -13.23 -6.70 -5.68
CA LYS A 116 -12.29 -6.95 -6.78
C LYS A 116 -11.51 -8.25 -6.56
N LEU A 117 -11.04 -8.54 -5.34
CA LEU A 117 -10.39 -9.80 -4.98
C LEU A 117 -11.34 -11.00 -5.11
N VAL A 118 -12.59 -10.87 -4.64
CA VAL A 118 -13.62 -11.91 -4.76
C VAL A 118 -13.85 -12.27 -6.23
N SER A 119 -13.86 -11.29 -7.14
CA SER A 119 -14.02 -11.53 -8.59
C SER A 119 -12.91 -12.39 -9.20
N ILE A 120 -11.77 -12.49 -8.52
CA ILE A 120 -10.60 -13.26 -8.96
C ILE A 120 -10.21 -14.37 -7.99
N GLN A 121 -11.05 -14.68 -7.00
CA GLN A 121 -10.72 -15.60 -5.89
C GLN A 121 -10.36 -17.03 -6.34
N SER A 122 -10.83 -17.45 -7.51
CA SER A 122 -10.56 -18.77 -8.09
C SER A 122 -9.23 -18.83 -8.85
N LYS A 123 -8.62 -17.66 -9.14
CA LYS A 123 -7.30 -17.62 -9.76
C LYS A 123 -6.28 -18.20 -8.80
N ARG A 124 -5.37 -18.98 -9.36
CA ARG A 124 -4.23 -19.57 -8.65
C ARG A 124 -2.99 -19.30 -9.47
N PHE A 125 -1.92 -18.97 -8.78
CA PHE A 125 -0.58 -18.98 -9.37
C PHE A 125 0.30 -19.94 -8.58
N ASN A 126 1.30 -20.50 -9.25
CA ASN A 126 2.27 -21.36 -8.60
C ASN A 126 3.28 -20.48 -7.86
N LYS A 127 3.19 -20.37 -6.52
CA LYS A 127 4.16 -19.58 -5.73
C LYS A 127 5.61 -20.06 -5.95
N ASN A 128 5.80 -21.34 -6.26
CA ASN A 128 7.12 -21.93 -6.54
C ASN A 128 7.68 -21.53 -7.92
N SER A 129 6.91 -20.85 -8.77
CA SER A 129 7.47 -20.28 -10.01
C SER A 129 8.35 -19.06 -9.73
N GLU A 130 8.22 -18.44 -8.55
CA GLU A 130 9.08 -17.34 -8.12
C GLU A 130 10.44 -17.91 -7.65
N ALA A 131 11.49 -17.59 -8.41
CA ALA A 131 12.83 -18.10 -8.14
C ALA A 131 13.42 -17.55 -6.83
N ASN A 132 13.04 -16.32 -6.46
CA ASN A 132 13.49 -15.70 -5.23
C ASN A 132 12.64 -16.16 -4.05
N LYS A 133 13.18 -17.03 -3.20
CA LYS A 133 12.48 -17.56 -2.02
C LYS A 133 12.00 -16.49 -1.04
N ILE A 134 12.72 -15.37 -0.91
CA ILE A 134 12.30 -14.25 -0.04
C ILE A 134 11.03 -13.66 -0.61
N VAL A 135 10.99 -13.36 -1.93
CA VAL A 135 9.78 -12.87 -2.61
C VAL A 135 8.65 -13.88 -2.51
N ALA A 136 8.91 -15.14 -2.85
CA ALA A 136 7.91 -16.22 -2.86
C ALA A 136 7.19 -16.37 -1.51
N SER A 137 7.91 -16.18 -0.40
CA SER A 137 7.35 -16.29 0.96
C SER A 137 6.30 -15.22 1.28
N HIS A 138 6.33 -14.09 0.59
CA HIS A 138 5.38 -12.99 0.78
C HIS A 138 4.19 -13.04 -0.18
N ILE A 139 4.21 -13.91 -1.19
CA ILE A 139 3.15 -13.97 -2.19
C ILE A 139 1.88 -14.59 -1.59
N LEU A 140 0.74 -13.91 -1.72
CA LEU A 140 -0.59 -14.38 -1.30
C LEU A 140 -1.46 -14.80 -2.49
N GLN A 141 -2.05 -15.99 -2.43
CA GLN A 141 -3.18 -16.31 -3.29
C GLN A 141 -4.35 -15.33 -3.05
N PRO A 142 -5.19 -15.06 -4.06
CA PRO A 142 -6.33 -14.17 -3.90
C PRO A 142 -7.27 -14.53 -2.74
N ASN A 143 -7.49 -15.82 -2.47
CA ASN A 143 -8.31 -16.25 -1.34
C ASN A 143 -7.66 -15.95 0.01
N GLU A 144 -6.33 -16.10 0.13
CA GLU A 144 -5.60 -15.76 1.36
C GLU A 144 -5.72 -14.25 1.64
N ALA A 145 -5.59 -13.41 0.60
CA ALA A 145 -5.80 -11.97 0.73
C ALA A 145 -7.23 -11.61 1.18
N ILE A 146 -8.26 -12.28 0.64
CA ILE A 146 -9.65 -12.10 1.07
C ILE A 146 -9.82 -12.46 2.55
N ASP A 147 -9.25 -13.58 2.99
CA ASP A 147 -9.30 -14.01 4.39
C ASP A 147 -8.67 -12.97 5.32
N TYR A 148 -7.56 -12.35 4.89
CA TYR A 148 -6.85 -11.33 5.66
C TYR A 148 -7.69 -10.06 5.82
N LEU A 149 -8.30 -9.59 4.72
CA LEU A 149 -9.18 -8.42 4.76
C LEU A 149 -10.47 -8.68 5.55
N ASN A 150 -11.04 -9.88 5.46
CA ASN A 150 -12.22 -10.27 6.25
C ASN A 150 -11.92 -10.33 7.74
N SER A 151 -10.75 -10.82 8.11
CA SER A 151 -10.32 -10.89 9.51
C SER A 151 -10.05 -9.50 10.06
N TRP A 152 -9.43 -8.63 9.26
CA TRP A 152 -9.27 -7.23 9.59
C TRP A 152 -10.60 -6.49 9.79
N GLY A 153 -11.52 -6.57 8.83
CA GLY A 153 -12.82 -5.88 8.95
C GLY A 153 -13.68 -6.32 10.14
N ARG A 154 -13.45 -7.53 10.68
CA ARG A 154 -14.09 -7.99 11.93
C ARG A 154 -13.38 -7.45 13.17
N LYS A 155 -12.04 -7.51 13.21
CA LYS A 155 -11.25 -7.14 14.39
C LYS A 155 -11.10 -5.65 14.58
N SER A 156 -11.07 -4.87 13.49
CA SER A 156 -10.91 -3.41 13.55
C SER A 156 -12.03 -2.71 14.33
N THR A 157 -13.20 -3.35 14.46
CA THR A 157 -14.37 -2.79 15.15
C THR A 157 -14.51 -3.18 16.61
N THR A 158 -13.77 -4.19 17.07
CA THR A 158 -13.90 -4.77 18.42
C THR A 158 -12.61 -4.71 19.21
N ASP A 159 -11.47 -4.97 18.56
CA ASP A 159 -10.21 -5.32 19.21
C ASP A 159 -9.01 -4.62 18.56
N ILE A 160 -9.16 -3.33 18.23
CA ILE A 160 -8.14 -2.61 17.47
C ILE A 160 -6.79 -2.51 18.21
N ASP A 161 -6.81 -2.35 19.53
CA ASP A 161 -5.59 -2.33 20.33
C ASP A 161 -4.92 -3.72 20.34
N ASP A 162 -5.68 -4.81 20.47
CA ASP A 162 -5.14 -6.18 20.47
C ASP A 162 -4.38 -6.54 19.19
N VAL A 163 -4.80 -6.00 18.06
CA VAL A 163 -4.15 -6.29 16.76
C VAL A 163 -3.07 -5.27 16.38
N THR A 164 -3.05 -4.10 17.02
CA THR A 164 -2.07 -3.04 16.76
C THR A 164 -0.96 -2.98 17.81
N ILE A 165 -1.07 -3.79 18.88
CA ILE A 165 -0.09 -3.93 19.94
C ILE A 165 0.59 -5.30 19.84
N LEU A 166 1.92 -5.29 19.83
CA LEU A 166 2.75 -6.49 19.93
C LEU A 166 3.63 -6.39 21.17
N ASN A 167 3.58 -7.39 22.04
CA ASN A 167 4.35 -7.43 23.30
C ASN A 167 4.11 -6.21 24.21
N GLY A 168 2.87 -5.70 24.26
CA GLY A 168 2.51 -4.54 25.08
C GLY A 168 2.89 -3.19 24.46
N GLU A 169 3.49 -3.18 23.27
CA GLU A 169 3.87 -1.97 22.56
C GLU A 169 3.16 -1.85 21.21
N ARG A 170 2.72 -0.64 20.85
CA ARG A 170 2.09 -0.39 19.56
C ARG A 170 3.09 -0.60 18.41
N ILE A 171 2.65 -1.26 17.35
CA ILE A 171 3.44 -1.51 16.14
C ILE A 171 3.80 -0.16 15.53
N ARG A 172 5.09 0.18 15.38
CA ARG A 172 5.50 1.50 14.86
C ARG A 172 5.66 1.51 13.35
N HIS A 173 6.08 0.39 12.79
CA HIS A 173 6.27 0.24 11.35
C HIS A 173 6.30 -1.21 10.92
N TYR A 174 6.33 -1.38 9.61
CA TYR A 174 6.41 -2.63 8.90
C TYR A 174 7.62 -2.62 7.97
N SER A 175 8.55 -3.57 8.11
CA SER A 175 9.86 -3.57 7.43
C SER A 175 10.05 -4.63 6.34
N LEU A 176 9.98 -4.27 5.07
CA LEU A 176 10.23 -5.19 3.96
C LEU A 176 11.69 -5.21 3.51
N SER A 177 12.12 -6.39 3.02
CA SER A 177 13.40 -6.51 2.30
C SER A 177 13.32 -5.70 0.99
N PRO A 178 14.40 -4.96 0.63
CA PRO A 178 14.45 -4.21 -0.62
C PRO A 178 14.26 -5.09 -1.86
N VAL A 179 14.62 -6.37 -1.78
CA VAL A 179 14.38 -7.35 -2.85
C VAL A 179 12.89 -7.52 -3.14
N VAL A 180 12.05 -7.61 -2.09
CA VAL A 180 10.60 -7.76 -2.22
C VAL A 180 9.98 -6.48 -2.75
N VAL A 181 10.40 -5.32 -2.23
CA VAL A 181 9.90 -4.02 -2.70
C VAL A 181 10.30 -3.76 -4.15
N ARG A 182 11.53 -4.13 -4.56
CA ARG A 182 11.97 -4.03 -5.96
C ARG A 182 11.15 -4.94 -6.87
N HIS A 183 10.86 -6.17 -6.43
CA HIS A 183 10.00 -7.07 -7.18
C HIS A 183 8.57 -6.51 -7.34
N MET A 184 8.02 -5.95 -6.26
CA MET A 184 6.71 -5.29 -6.26
C MET A 184 6.68 -4.05 -7.18
N ALA A 185 7.75 -3.24 -7.15
CA ALA A 185 7.89 -2.03 -7.94
C ALA A 185 8.06 -2.29 -9.44
N ASN A 186 8.54 -3.47 -9.82
CA ASN A 186 8.75 -3.87 -11.21
C ASN A 186 7.59 -4.68 -11.79
N GLN A 187 6.49 -4.86 -11.05
CA GLN A 187 5.31 -5.48 -11.63
C GLN A 187 4.75 -4.65 -12.78
N PRO A 188 4.11 -5.30 -13.77
CA PRO A 188 3.55 -4.64 -14.95
C PRO A 188 2.21 -3.93 -14.65
N VAL A 189 2.21 -3.12 -13.60
CA VAL A 189 1.10 -2.28 -13.13
C VAL A 189 1.62 -0.91 -12.74
N SER A 190 0.79 0.11 -12.91
CA SER A 190 1.10 1.50 -12.53
C SER A 190 1.07 1.73 -11.02
N THR A 191 0.29 0.93 -10.29
CA THR A 191 0.04 1.18 -8.87
C THR A 191 -0.06 -0.10 -8.04
N ILE A 192 0.44 -0.03 -6.82
CA ILE A 192 0.20 -1.02 -5.78
C ILE A 192 -0.76 -0.42 -4.76
N TYR A 193 -1.85 -1.11 -4.48
CA TYR A 193 -2.77 -0.74 -3.41
C TYR A 193 -2.35 -1.43 -2.11
N LEU A 194 -1.99 -0.66 -1.09
CA LEU A 194 -1.80 -1.16 0.27
C LEU A 194 -3.14 -1.10 1.01
N SER A 195 -3.57 -2.23 1.55
CA SER A 195 -4.60 -2.33 2.60
C SER A 195 -4.02 -2.96 3.86
N TRP A 196 -4.77 -2.86 4.95
CA TRP A 196 -4.47 -3.59 6.19
C TRP A 196 -5.22 -4.94 6.20
N GLY A 197 -4.59 -5.95 6.79
CA GLY A 197 -5.13 -7.30 6.92
C GLY A 197 -4.76 -7.93 8.26
N ILE A 198 -5.43 -9.02 8.64
CA ILE A 198 -5.00 -9.87 9.77
C ILE A 198 -4.58 -11.22 9.20
N ASN A 199 -3.33 -11.60 9.39
CA ASN A 199 -2.80 -12.84 8.83
C ASN A 199 -3.27 -14.09 9.61
N TYR A 200 -2.86 -15.28 9.16
CA TYR A 200 -3.21 -16.54 9.81
C TYR A 200 -2.62 -16.72 11.23
N GLU A 201 -1.63 -15.90 11.60
CA GLU A 201 -1.10 -15.81 12.97
C GLU A 201 -1.87 -14.80 13.83
N ASN A 202 -2.99 -14.27 13.31
CA ASN A 202 -3.80 -13.25 13.96
C ASN A 202 -3.05 -11.93 14.24
N LYS A 203 -2.03 -11.61 13.41
CA LYS A 203 -1.26 -10.37 13.48
C LYS A 203 -1.68 -9.39 12.39
N LEU A 204 -1.69 -8.10 12.71
CA LEU A 204 -1.86 -7.04 11.73
C LEU A 204 -0.71 -7.06 10.72
N THR A 205 -1.07 -7.05 9.45
CA THR A 205 -0.19 -7.15 8.28
C THR A 205 -0.66 -6.14 7.23
N THR A 206 0.21 -5.82 6.28
CA THR A 206 -0.20 -5.10 5.06
C THR A 206 -0.53 -6.11 3.97
N VAL A 207 -1.50 -5.79 3.11
CA VAL A 207 -1.82 -6.53 1.90
C VAL A 207 -1.58 -5.62 0.70
N PHE A 208 -0.61 -5.97 -0.14
CA PHE A 208 -0.24 -5.22 -1.34
C PHE A 208 -0.87 -5.85 -2.57
N THR A 209 -1.78 -5.13 -3.21
CA THR A 209 -2.55 -5.62 -4.36
C THR A 209 -2.17 -4.84 -5.61
N PRO A 210 -1.79 -5.50 -6.72
CA PRO A 210 -1.44 -4.81 -7.95
C PRO A 210 -2.68 -4.29 -8.68
N ILE A 211 -2.73 -2.98 -8.93
CA ILE A 211 -3.86 -2.28 -9.56
C ILE A 211 -3.42 -1.64 -10.87
N GLU A 212 -4.17 -1.92 -11.93
CA GLU A 212 -4.02 -1.32 -13.24
C GLU A 212 -5.40 -0.95 -13.78
N ASN A 213 -5.58 0.30 -14.23
CA ASN A 213 -6.88 0.81 -14.71
C ASN A 213 -8.03 0.51 -13.72
N HIS A 214 -7.80 0.77 -12.42
CA HIS A 214 -8.72 0.51 -11.30
C HIS A 214 -9.14 -0.96 -11.11
N LYS A 215 -8.46 -1.92 -11.72
CA LYS A 215 -8.73 -3.36 -11.58
C LYS A 215 -7.51 -4.08 -11.03
N ILE A 216 -7.74 -5.16 -10.30
CA ILE A 216 -6.65 -6.06 -9.90
C ILE A 216 -6.16 -6.78 -11.15
N ASN A 217 -4.90 -6.56 -11.48
CA ASN A 217 -4.27 -7.18 -12.63
C ASN A 217 -3.17 -8.13 -12.16
N LEU A 218 -3.46 -9.43 -12.18
CA LEU A 218 -2.49 -10.49 -11.86
C LEU A 218 -1.80 -11.07 -13.10
N PHE A 219 -2.27 -10.71 -14.30
CA PHE A 219 -1.78 -11.25 -15.57
C PHE A 219 -1.71 -10.11 -16.57
N SER A 220 -0.60 -9.38 -16.55
CA SER A 220 -0.39 -8.30 -17.50
C SER A 220 0.40 -8.80 -18.70
N LYS A 221 0.24 -8.14 -19.85
CA LYS A 221 1.20 -8.29 -20.95
C LYS A 221 2.39 -7.41 -20.60
N GLY A 222 3.56 -8.02 -20.40
CA GLY A 222 4.81 -7.29 -20.25
C GLY A 222 5.13 -6.45 -21.49
N SER A 223 6.14 -5.60 -21.40
CA SER A 223 6.57 -4.71 -22.51
C SER A 223 6.92 -5.47 -23.79
N ASN A 224 7.28 -6.75 -23.65
CA ASN A 224 7.68 -7.63 -24.75
C ASN A 224 6.52 -8.51 -25.27
N GLY A 225 5.30 -8.31 -24.77
CA GLY A 225 4.12 -9.10 -25.16
C GLY A 225 4.00 -10.46 -24.47
N GLU A 226 4.99 -10.88 -23.69
CA GLU A 226 4.93 -12.06 -22.82
C GLU A 226 3.97 -11.82 -21.65
N ARG A 227 3.34 -12.89 -21.14
CA ARG A 227 2.49 -12.79 -19.95
C ARG A 227 3.39 -12.71 -18.73
N GLU A 228 3.42 -11.55 -18.09
CA GLU A 228 4.06 -11.37 -16.80
C GLU A 228 3.01 -11.49 -15.70
N ASN A 229 3.33 -12.32 -14.70
CA ASN A 229 2.48 -12.46 -13.53
C ASN A 229 2.74 -11.29 -12.59
N ALA A 230 1.65 -10.67 -12.14
CA ALA A 230 1.64 -9.76 -11.03
C ALA A 230 1.10 -10.51 -9.80
N TYR A 231 1.66 -10.21 -8.63
CA TYR A 231 1.38 -10.95 -7.40
C TYR A 231 0.85 -10.02 -6.32
N ILE A 232 -0.03 -10.57 -5.48
CA ILE A 232 -0.45 -9.96 -4.23
C ILE A 232 0.57 -10.35 -3.17
N TYR A 233 0.92 -9.43 -2.27
CA TYR A 233 1.81 -9.71 -1.15
C TYR A 233 1.15 -9.47 0.18
N ASP A 234 1.60 -10.19 1.20
CA ASP A 234 1.43 -9.79 2.59
C ASP A 234 2.75 -9.30 3.19
N PHE A 235 2.66 -8.80 4.41
CA PHE A 235 3.85 -8.54 5.19
C PHE A 235 3.68 -8.72 6.70
N SER A 236 4.38 -9.72 7.22
CA SER A 236 4.17 -10.25 8.57
C SER A 236 5.21 -9.85 9.62
N ARG A 237 6.11 -8.87 9.38
CA ARG A 237 7.06 -8.41 10.41
C ARG A 237 6.71 -7.02 10.97
N PRO A 238 5.67 -6.92 11.81
CA PRO A 238 5.42 -5.71 12.58
C PRO A 238 6.56 -5.46 13.56
N CYS A 239 7.00 -4.21 13.67
CA CYS A 239 8.09 -3.80 14.55
C CYS A 239 7.57 -2.86 15.64
N PRO A 240 7.41 -3.31 16.90
CA PRO A 240 7.34 -2.44 18.07
C PRO A 240 8.69 -1.74 18.34
N THR A 241 8.80 -1.01 19.45
CA THR A 241 9.94 -0.13 19.78
C THR A 241 11.28 -0.87 19.90
N MET A 242 11.25 -2.17 20.20
CA MET A 242 12.43 -2.96 20.54
C MET A 242 13.03 -3.80 19.39
N CYS A 243 12.40 -3.89 18.20
CA CYS A 243 12.96 -4.78 17.16
C CYS A 243 14.12 -4.18 16.36
N ASP A 244 14.31 -2.86 16.43
CA ASP A 244 15.49 -2.19 15.86
C ASP A 244 16.75 -2.42 16.72
N ILE A 245 16.59 -2.85 17.98
CA ILE A 245 17.69 -2.98 18.96
C ILE A 245 18.41 -4.33 18.85
N GLY A 246 17.93 -5.25 18.01
CA GLY A 246 18.50 -6.60 17.85
C GLY A 246 18.73 -6.95 16.39
N GLY A 247 19.92 -6.64 15.87
CA GLY A 247 20.42 -7.17 14.61
C GLY A 247 20.72 -8.66 14.70
N ASP A 248 19.69 -9.50 14.83
CA ASP A 248 19.81 -10.94 14.68
C ASP A 248 18.86 -11.46 13.61
N ASP A 249 19.38 -11.54 12.38
CA ASP A 249 18.83 -12.32 11.26
C ASP A 249 18.98 -13.84 11.52
N ARG A 250 18.72 -14.30 12.76
CA ARG A 250 18.76 -15.72 13.10
C ARG A 250 17.45 -16.19 13.70
N ILE A 251 16.76 -16.94 12.84
CA ILE A 251 16.08 -18.20 13.13
C ILE A 251 14.69 -18.09 13.79
N GLY A 252 13.74 -18.70 13.09
CA GLY A 252 12.43 -19.13 13.58
C GLY A 252 11.42 -18.94 12.45
N GLY A 253 11.08 -19.92 11.64
CA GLY A 253 10.97 -21.37 11.86
C GLY A 253 9.64 -21.77 11.25
#